data_AF-A0A538ADU1-F1
#
_entry.id   AF-A0A538ADU1-F1
#
_cell.length_a   1.000
_cell.length_b   1.000
_cell.length_c   1.000
_cell.angle_alpha   90.00
_cell.angle_beta   90.00
_cell.angle_gamma   90.00
#
_symmetry.space_group_name_H-M   'P 1'
#
loop_
_entity.id
_entity.type
_entity.pdbx_description
1 polymer ?
#
loop_
_entity_poly.entity_id
_entity_poly.type
_entity_poly.pdbx_seq_one_letter_code
_entity_poly.pdbx_strand_id
1 'polypeptide(L)'
;MAAAAALVKQANPGFGANELQAYLEDHALDLGIAGKDSSFGSGVLALGAAPRLPKRACVVPRVLGRRLASARTALTRAGCRLGRVRRAYSRARAGRVIVQRPRPGTHLAPRGRVNLTLSRGHH
;
A
#
# COMPACT_ATOMS: atom_id res chain seq x y z
N MET A 1 -10.94 9.33 -23.63
CA MET A 1 -10.45 8.88 -22.31
C MET A 1 -10.66 7.37 -22.05
N ALA A 2 -11.79 6.76 -22.42
CA ALA A 2 -12.04 5.32 -22.20
C ALA A 2 -10.98 4.38 -22.81
N ALA A 3 -10.46 4.68 -24.01
CA ALA A 3 -9.40 3.87 -24.63
C ALA A 3 -8.05 3.93 -23.86
N ALA A 4 -7.68 5.10 -23.36
CA ALA A 4 -6.45 5.28 -22.58
C ALA A 4 -6.54 4.55 -21.22
N ALA A 5 -7.72 4.59 -20.59
CA ALA A 5 -7.99 3.85 -19.36
C ALA A 5 -7.78 2.33 -19.54
N ALA A 6 -8.27 1.77 -20.65
CA ALA A 6 -8.13 0.34 -20.94
C ALA A 6 -6.67 -0.08 -21.14
N LEU A 7 -5.87 0.74 -21.84
CA LEU A 7 -4.45 0.48 -22.06
C LEU A 7 -3.66 0.54 -20.74
N VAL A 8 -3.94 1.54 -19.90
CA VAL A 8 -3.31 1.69 -18.57
C VAL A 8 -3.70 0.54 -17.65
N LYS A 9 -4.94 0.06 -17.70
CA LYS A 9 -5.42 -1.10 -16.94
C LYS A 9 -4.81 -2.42 -17.44
N GLN A 10 -4.58 -2.57 -18.75
CA GLN A 10 -3.87 -3.72 -19.31
C GLN A 10 -2.40 -3.73 -18.88
N ALA A 11 -1.72 -2.57 -18.91
CA ALA A 11 -0.36 -2.44 -18.44
C ALA A 11 -0.25 -2.58 -16.91
N ASN A 12 -1.30 -2.22 -16.17
CA ASN A 12 -1.33 -2.24 -14.70
C ASN A 12 -2.63 -2.89 -14.16
N PRO A 13 -2.73 -4.23 -14.15
CA PRO A 13 -3.94 -4.94 -13.74
C PRO A 13 -4.39 -4.65 -12.31
N GLY A 14 -3.45 -4.25 -11.44
CA GLY A 14 -3.70 -3.94 -10.04
C GLY A 14 -4.33 -2.58 -9.74
N PHE A 15 -4.51 -1.69 -10.73
CA PHE A 15 -5.06 -0.35 -10.48
C PHE A 15 -6.56 -0.42 -10.15
N GLY A 16 -6.97 0.18 -9.04
CA GLY A 16 -8.37 0.51 -8.78
C GLY A 16 -8.84 1.69 -9.62
N ALA A 17 -10.15 1.95 -9.67
CA ALA A 17 -10.72 3.04 -10.45
C ALA A 17 -10.10 4.42 -10.12
N ASN A 18 -9.89 4.71 -8.84
CA ASN A 18 -9.31 5.99 -8.39
C ASN A 18 -7.82 6.14 -8.77
N GLU A 19 -7.06 5.04 -8.74
CA GLU A 19 -5.65 5.03 -9.17
C GLU A 19 -5.55 5.22 -10.69
N LEU A 20 -6.49 4.64 -11.44
CA LEU A 20 -6.62 4.80 -12.89
C LEU A 20 -7.00 6.25 -13.26
N GLN A 21 -7.95 6.84 -12.53
CA GLN A 21 -8.42 8.21 -12.75
C GLN A 21 -7.31 9.22 -12.46
N ALA A 22 -6.66 9.14 -11.30
CA ALA A 22 -5.56 10.03 -10.95
C ALA A 22 -4.37 9.93 -11.93
N TYR A 23 -4.07 8.71 -12.42
CA TYR A 23 -3.07 8.51 -13.46
C TYR A 23 -3.42 9.26 -14.74
N LEU A 24 -4.67 9.11 -15.20
CA LEU A 24 -5.14 9.73 -16.43
C LEU A 24 -5.20 11.26 -16.30
N GLU A 25 -5.60 11.78 -15.15
CA GLU A 25 -5.67 13.22 -14.87
C GLU A 25 -4.27 13.86 -14.81
N ASP A 26 -3.28 13.17 -14.23
CA ASP A 26 -1.89 13.66 -14.12
C ASP A 26 -1.12 13.61 -15.45
N HIS A 27 -1.48 12.68 -16.34
CA HIS A 27 -0.77 12.42 -17.61
C HIS A 27 -1.55 12.87 -18.86
N ALA A 28 -2.73 13.45 -18.70
CA ALA A 28 -3.48 14.02 -19.82
C ALA A 28 -2.95 15.42 -20.16
N LEU A 29 -2.20 15.54 -21.26
CA LEU A 29 -1.96 16.83 -21.90
C LEU A 29 -3.15 17.18 -22.80
N ASP A 30 -3.80 18.31 -22.52
CA ASP A 30 -4.81 18.90 -23.40
C ASP A 30 -4.10 19.54 -24.59
N LEU A 31 -4.31 18.98 -25.79
CA LEU A 31 -3.69 19.45 -27.02
C LEU A 31 -4.55 20.47 -27.78
N GLY A 32 -5.61 21.00 -27.14
CA GLY A 32 -6.46 22.03 -27.71
C GLY A 32 -7.50 21.52 -28.70
N ILE A 33 -8.23 22.47 -29.31
CA ILE A 33 -9.39 22.20 -30.16
C ILE A 33 -8.94 21.55 -31.49
N ALA A 34 -9.59 20.45 -31.87
CA ALA A 34 -9.34 19.80 -33.15
C ALA A 34 -9.53 20.78 -34.33
N GLY A 35 -8.53 20.84 -35.23
CA GLY A 35 -8.61 21.61 -36.47
C GLY A 35 -9.63 21.03 -37.47
N LYS A 36 -9.95 21.82 -38.50
CA LYS A 36 -11.05 21.64 -39.48
C LYS A 36 -10.99 20.35 -40.33
N ASP A 37 -9.91 19.59 -40.25
CA ASP A 37 -9.65 18.40 -41.06
C ASP A 37 -9.89 17.13 -40.22
N SER A 38 -11.17 16.80 -40.01
CA SER A 38 -11.62 15.75 -39.08
C SER A 38 -11.47 14.31 -39.58
N SER A 39 -10.75 14.06 -40.68
CA SER A 39 -10.67 12.70 -41.24
C SER A 39 -9.78 11.76 -40.41
N PHE A 40 -8.70 12.27 -39.83
CA PHE A 40 -7.86 11.52 -38.89
C PHE A 40 -7.29 12.47 -37.84
N GLY A 41 -8.10 12.78 -36.82
CA GLY A 41 -7.65 13.51 -35.65
C GLY A 41 -6.45 12.79 -35.03
N SER A 42 -5.25 13.31 -35.28
CA SER A 42 -4.00 12.70 -34.83
C SER A 42 -3.64 13.28 -33.46
N GLY A 43 -4.22 12.71 -32.41
CA GLY A 43 -3.81 13.00 -31.02
C GLY A 43 -2.67 12.07 -30.61
N VAL A 44 -1.46 12.58 -30.47
CA VAL A 44 -0.35 11.82 -29.87
C VAL A 44 -0.51 11.86 -28.35
N LEU A 45 -0.80 10.70 -27.74
CA LEU A 45 -0.79 10.55 -26.29
C LEU A 45 0.64 10.30 -25.81
N ALA A 46 1.31 11.34 -25.32
CA ALA A 46 2.56 11.19 -24.57
C ALA A 46 2.21 10.71 -23.15
N LEU A 47 2.24 9.40 -22.93
CA LEU A 47 1.88 8.77 -21.63
C LEU A 47 2.89 9.03 -20.49
N GLY A 48 3.90 9.88 -20.72
CA GLY A 48 5.00 10.11 -19.78
C GLY A 48 5.78 8.84 -19.45
N ALA A 49 6.76 8.96 -18.55
CA ALA A 49 7.34 7.78 -17.92
C ALA A 49 6.31 7.19 -16.95
N ALA A 50 6.13 5.87 -16.94
CA ALA A 50 5.19 5.22 -16.03
C ALA A 50 5.41 5.73 -14.59
N PRO A 51 4.40 6.32 -13.93
CA PRO A 51 4.52 6.80 -12.57
C PRO A 51 5.00 5.67 -11.70
N ARG A 52 6.06 5.95 -10.95
CA ARG A 52 6.55 5.03 -9.93
C ARG A 52 5.45 4.95 -8.89
N LEU A 53 4.64 3.89 -8.97
CA LEU A 53 3.65 3.60 -7.95
C LEU A 53 4.32 3.71 -6.58
N PRO A 54 3.65 4.31 -5.58
CA PRO A 54 4.05 4.04 -4.21
C PRO A 54 3.92 2.53 -4.04
N LYS A 55 5.05 1.80 -4.08
CA LYS A 55 5.11 0.36 -3.80
C LYS A 55 4.36 0.19 -2.50
N ARG A 56 3.13 -0.38 -2.52
CA ARG A 56 2.20 -0.43 -1.38
C ARG A 56 2.96 -0.81 -0.11
N ALA A 57 3.44 0.20 0.61
CA ALA A 57 4.51 0.01 1.57
C ALA A 57 3.88 -0.46 2.87
N CYS A 58 4.46 -1.46 3.50
CA CYS A 58 4.07 -1.80 4.86
C CYS A 58 4.71 -0.75 5.78
N VAL A 59 3.89 0.20 6.26
CA VAL A 59 4.29 1.12 7.32
C VAL A 59 3.96 0.45 8.64
N VAL A 60 4.98 0.01 9.38
CA VAL A 60 4.79 -0.81 10.58
C VAL A 60 3.98 -0.02 11.63
N PRO A 61 2.76 -0.47 12.00
CA PRO A 61 1.95 0.21 12.99
C PRO A 61 2.50 -0.02 14.40
N ARG A 62 2.15 0.87 15.33
CA ARG A 62 2.40 0.68 16.76
C ARG A 62 1.39 -0.31 17.33
N VAL A 63 1.87 -1.49 17.75
CA VAL A 63 1.06 -2.57 18.33
C VAL A 63 1.49 -2.95 19.75
N LEU A 64 2.48 -2.26 20.33
CA LEU A 64 2.87 -2.41 21.74
C LEU A 64 1.67 -2.25 22.67
N GLY A 65 1.55 -3.14 23.65
CA GLY A 65 0.47 -3.19 24.65
C GLY A 65 -0.84 -3.78 24.14
N ARG A 66 -1.02 -3.98 22.83
CA ARG A 66 -2.24 -4.58 22.26
C ARG A 66 -2.28 -6.09 22.43
N ARG A 67 -3.48 -6.68 22.35
CA ARG A 67 -3.67 -8.13 22.23
C ARG A 67 -3.27 -8.61 20.83
N LEU A 68 -2.86 -9.87 20.71
CA LEU A 68 -2.45 -10.47 19.43
C LEU A 68 -3.48 -10.28 18.31
N ALA A 69 -4.78 -10.46 18.61
CA ALA A 69 -5.85 -10.29 17.63
C ALA A 69 -5.89 -8.86 17.07
N SER A 70 -5.87 -7.85 17.94
CA SER A 70 -5.86 -6.43 17.54
C SER A 70 -4.59 -6.05 16.78
N ALA A 71 -3.43 -6.59 17.21
CA ALA A 71 -2.16 -6.39 16.51
C ALA A 71 -2.20 -6.97 15.09
N ARG A 72 -2.78 -8.18 14.92
CA ARG A 72 -2.95 -8.82 13.61
C ARG A 72 -3.81 -7.96 12.68
N THR A 73 -4.96 -7.48 13.15
CA THR A 73 -5.84 -6.62 12.36
C THR A 73 -5.15 -5.32 11.95
N ALA A 74 -4.42 -4.68 12.87
CA ALA A 74 -3.67 -3.46 12.56
C ALA A 74 -2.59 -3.71 11.49
N LEU A 75 -1.85 -4.82 11.57
CA LEU A 75 -0.84 -5.19 10.58
C LEU A 75 -1.46 -5.42 9.21
N THR A 76 -2.56 -6.18 9.12
CA THR A 76 -3.24 -6.44 7.85
C THR A 76 -3.75 -5.16 7.21
N ARG A 77 -4.35 -4.24 7.99
CA ARG A 77 -4.83 -2.94 7.50
C ARG A 77 -3.69 -2.05 6.99
N ALA A 78 -2.51 -2.15 7.58
CA ALA A 78 -1.30 -1.42 7.16
C ALA A 78 -0.53 -2.09 6.00
N GLY A 79 -1.08 -3.15 5.38
CA GLY A 79 -0.38 -3.87 4.30
C GLY A 79 0.81 -4.72 4.78
N CYS A 80 0.94 -4.93 6.09
CA CYS A 80 1.97 -5.73 6.73
C CYS A 80 1.51 -7.17 6.97
N ARG A 81 2.45 -8.09 7.17
CA ARG A 81 2.18 -9.46 7.61
C ARG A 81 2.69 -9.70 9.03
N LEU A 82 1.93 -10.49 9.78
CA LEU A 82 2.40 -11.03 11.04
C LEU A 82 3.57 -11.99 10.79
N GLY A 83 4.69 -11.75 11.47
CA GLY A 83 5.86 -12.60 11.45
C GLY A 83 5.86 -13.60 12.60
N ARG A 84 7.06 -13.91 13.11
CA ARG A 84 7.25 -14.81 14.25
C ARG A 84 6.66 -14.20 15.51
N VAL A 85 5.86 -14.99 16.23
CA VAL A 85 5.32 -14.62 17.54
C VAL A 85 6.05 -15.42 18.61
N ARG A 86 6.72 -14.72 19.54
CA ARG A 86 7.36 -15.32 20.72
C ARG A 86 6.59 -14.98 21.98
N ARG A 87 6.85 -15.70 23.07
CA ARG A 87 6.31 -15.40 24.39
C ARG A 87 7.45 -15.29 25.40
N ALA A 88 7.38 -14.30 26.28
CA ALA A 88 8.36 -14.11 27.36
C ALA A 88 7.65 -13.63 28.64
N TYR A 89 8.22 -13.95 29.81
CA TYR A 89 7.71 -13.43 31.08
C TYR A 89 7.94 -11.92 31.17
N SER A 90 6.95 -11.21 31.69
CA SER A 90 6.99 -9.75 31.81
C SER A 90 5.92 -9.30 32.79
N ARG A 91 6.15 -8.14 33.43
CA ARG A 91 5.16 -7.50 34.32
C ARG A 91 3.85 -7.16 33.61
N ALA A 92 3.83 -7.09 32.27
CA ALA A 92 2.62 -6.87 31.50
C ALA A 92 1.64 -8.06 31.59
N ARG A 93 0.34 -7.79 31.49
CA ARG A 93 -0.70 -8.85 31.45
C ARG A 93 -0.42 -9.86 30.33
N ALA A 94 -0.67 -11.14 30.61
CA ALA A 94 -0.51 -12.22 29.66
C ALA A 94 -1.27 -11.93 28.34
N GLY A 95 -0.64 -12.25 27.21
CA GLY A 95 -1.22 -12.05 25.87
C GLY A 95 -1.10 -10.64 25.28
N ARG A 96 -0.47 -9.68 26.01
CA ARG A 96 -0.14 -8.36 25.46
C ARG A 96 1.19 -8.36 24.73
N VAL A 97 1.29 -7.62 23.63
CA VAL A 97 2.56 -7.39 22.91
C VAL A 97 3.47 -6.54 23.78
N ILE A 98 4.63 -7.07 24.13
CA ILE A 98 5.68 -6.39 24.90
C ILE A 98 6.85 -5.96 24.01
N VAL A 99 7.05 -6.63 22.87
CA VAL A 99 8.09 -6.26 21.89
C VAL A 99 7.50 -6.38 20.49
N GLN A 100 7.81 -5.41 19.62
CA GLN A 100 7.60 -5.50 18.18
C GLN A 100 8.89 -5.22 17.44
N ARG A 101 9.15 -5.97 16.35
CA ARG A 101 10.27 -5.72 15.44
C ARG A 101 9.81 -5.99 14.00
N PRO A 102 10.00 -5.07 13.04
CA PRO A 102 10.66 -3.76 13.18
C PRO A 102 9.91 -2.73 14.06
N ARG A 103 10.56 -1.59 14.33
CA ARG A 103 9.99 -0.52 15.16
C ARG A 103 8.77 0.13 14.45
N PRO A 104 7.82 0.71 15.19
CA PRO A 104 6.74 1.48 14.58
C PRO A 104 7.27 2.54 13.61
N GLY A 105 6.57 2.80 12.51
CA GLY A 105 6.97 3.74 11.47
C GLY A 105 8.04 3.21 10.50
N THR A 106 8.54 1.99 10.68
CA THR A 106 9.48 1.40 9.72
C THR A 106 8.76 1.14 8.39
N HIS A 107 9.37 1.56 7.29
CA HIS A 107 8.92 1.26 5.94
C HIS A 107 9.47 -0.09 5.50
N LEU A 108 8.58 -1.02 5.18
CA LEU A 108 8.93 -2.32 4.62
C LEU A 108 8.35 -2.46 3.21
N ALA A 109 8.95 -3.39 2.46
CA ALA A 109 8.35 -3.89 1.24
C ALA A 109 6.89 -4.34 1.50
N PRO A 110 6.02 -4.32 0.46
CA PRO A 110 4.66 -4.83 0.57
C PRO A 110 4.65 -6.21 1.24
N ARG A 111 3.73 -6.42 2.18
CA ARG A 111 3.63 -7.68 2.95
C ARG A 111 4.85 -8.00 3.83
N GLY A 112 5.64 -6.99 4.18
CA GLY A 112 6.75 -7.09 5.13
C GLY A 112 6.32 -7.71 6.47
N ARG A 113 7.21 -8.51 7.07
CA ARG A 113 6.92 -9.28 8.28
C ARG A 113 7.26 -8.50 9.54
N VAL A 114 6.32 -8.47 10.49
CA VAL A 114 6.52 -7.87 11.82
C VAL A 114 6.46 -8.96 12.88
N ASN A 115 7.59 -9.20 13.52
CA ASN A 115 7.75 -10.14 14.62
C ASN A 115 7.28 -9.53 15.94
N LEU A 116 6.54 -10.28 16.73
CA LEU A 116 5.98 -9.83 18.01
C LEU A 116 6.45 -10.74 19.14
N THR A 117 6.64 -10.17 20.33
CA THR A 117 6.77 -10.94 21.58
C THR A 117 5.61 -10.59 22.49
N LEU A 118 4.90 -11.60 22.98
CA LEU A 118 3.78 -11.47 23.90
C LEU A 118 4.23 -11.76 25.34
N SER A 119 3.61 -11.08 26.31
CA SER A 119 3.79 -11.39 27.72
C SER A 119 3.17 -12.75 28.07
N ARG A 120 3.86 -13.51 28.92
CA ARG A 120 3.33 -14.68 29.63
C ARG A 120 2.66 -14.32 30.96
N GLY A 121 2.75 -13.07 31.40
CA GLY A 121 2.41 -12.65 32.76
C GLY A 121 3.64 -12.55 33.66
N HIS A 122 3.42 -12.13 34.89
CA HIS A 122 4.38 -12.22 35.98
C HIS A 122 4.20 -13.58 36.68
N HIS A 123 5.30 -14.14 37.20
CA HIS A 123 5.26 -15.16 38.24
C HIS A 123 4.95 -14.48 39.57
#